data_AF-A0A562ZM85-F1
#
_entry.id   AF-A0A562ZM85-F1
#
_cell.length_a   1.000
_cell.length_b   1.000
_cell.length_c   1.000
_cell.angle_alpha   90.00
_cell.angle_beta   90.00
_cell.angle_gamma   90.00
#
_symmetry.space_group_name_H-M   'P 1'
#
loop_
_entity.id
_entity.type
_entity.pdbx_description
1 polymer ?
#
loop_
_entity_poly.entity_id
_entity_poly.type
_entity_poly.pdbx_seq_one_letter_code
_entity_poly.pdbx_strand_id
1 'polypeptide(L)'
;MDGARTLNAAQWQDWVGSAAAILTTCSFVPQAWLTFRTRDVRGISLGMYSVFTAGVALWLVYGWLLGAWPVIISNAVTLALACGILVMKIRFG
;
A
#
# COMPACT_ATOMS: atom_id res chain seq x y z
N MET A 1 -17.95 5.07 34.48
CA MET A 1 -16.91 6.01 33.99
C MET A 1 -15.99 5.40 32.93
N ASP A 2 -16.05 4.08 32.67
CA ASP A 2 -15.15 3.42 31.71
C ASP A 2 -15.60 3.49 30.24
N GLY A 3 -16.90 3.62 29.96
CA GLY A 3 -17.42 3.65 28.59
C GLY A 3 -17.01 4.88 27.76
N ALA A 4 -16.81 6.04 28.39
CA ALA A 4 -16.37 7.24 27.66
C ALA A 4 -14.89 7.16 27.24
N ARG A 5 -14.05 6.45 28.01
CA ARG A 5 -12.63 6.24 27.69
C ARG A 5 -12.45 5.24 26.55
N THR A 6 -13.27 4.19 26.50
CA THR A 6 -13.22 3.20 25.42
C THR A 6 -13.69 3.77 24.08
N LEU A 7 -14.72 4.62 24.08
CA LEU A 7 -15.19 5.32 22.88
C LEU A 7 -14.13 6.27 22.29
N ASN A 8 -13.48 7.07 23.15
CA ASN A 8 -12.42 7.98 22.71
C ASN A 8 -11.19 7.21 22.17
N ALA A 9 -10.86 6.07 22.78
CA ALA A 9 -9.76 5.22 22.31
C ALA A 9 -10.05 4.60 20.94
N ALA A 10 -11.26 4.08 20.72
CA ALA A 10 -11.68 3.52 19.43
C ALA A 10 -11.66 4.60 18.33
N GLN A 11 -12.18 5.79 18.60
CA GLN A 11 -12.14 6.90 17.64
C GLN A 11 -10.71 7.31 17.26
N TRP A 12 -9.78 7.36 18.23
CA TRP A 12 -8.38 7.66 17.93
C TRP A 12 -7.73 6.59 17.05
N GLN A 13 -8.01 5.32 17.32
CA GLN A 13 -7.53 4.20 16.50
C GLN A 13 -8.01 4.31 15.05
N ASP A 14 -9.29 4.65 14.84
CA ASP A 14 -9.87 4.81 13.50
C ASP A 14 -9.21 5.96 12.72
N TRP A 15 -8.95 7.10 13.37
CA TRP A 15 -8.28 8.24 12.76
C TRP A 15 -6.83 7.92 12.37
N VAL A 16 -6.08 7.32 13.29
CA VAL A 16 -4.67 6.95 13.03
C VAL A 16 -4.60 5.89 11.94
N GLY A 17 -5.46 4.87 11.99
CA GLY A 17 -5.52 3.82 10.98
C GLY A 17 -5.87 4.36 9.59
N SER A 18 -6.85 5.26 9.52
CA SER A 18 -7.25 5.91 8.26
C SER A 18 -6.12 6.78 7.68
N ALA A 19 -5.48 7.60 8.53
CA ALA A 19 -4.36 8.43 8.11
C ALA A 19 -3.17 7.57 7.64
N ALA A 20 -2.84 6.50 8.36
CA ALA A 20 -1.79 5.57 7.98
C ALA A 20 -2.08 4.91 6.61
N ALA A 21 -3.31 4.43 6.40
CA ALA A 21 -3.72 3.81 5.14
C ALA A 21 -3.65 4.78 3.96
N ILE A 22 -4.12 6.03 4.14
CA ILE A 22 -4.07 7.06 3.11
C ILE A 22 -2.63 7.43 2.79
N LEU A 23 -1.82 7.76 3.81
CA LEU A 23 -0.45 8.21 3.61
C LEU A 23 0.41 7.14 2.93
N THR A 24 0.32 5.89 3.39
CA THR A 24 1.07 4.78 2.80
C THR A 24 0.64 4.50 1.37
N THR A 25 -0.66 4.40 1.08
CA THR A 25 -1.16 4.15 -0.27
C THR A 25 -0.82 5.29 -1.23
N CYS A 26 -1.07 6.54 -0.83
CA CYS A 26 -0.80 7.71 -1.65
C CYS A 26 0.70 7.93 -1.91
N SER A 27 1.59 7.43 -1.03
CA SER A 27 3.05 7.55 -1.24
C SER A 27 3.54 6.84 -2.51
N PHE A 28 2.82 5.81 -2.99
CA PHE A 28 3.16 5.11 -4.22
C PHE A 28 2.76 5.88 -5.48
N VAL A 29 1.80 6.82 -5.38
CA VAL A 29 1.29 7.56 -6.54
C VAL A 29 2.35 8.48 -7.16
N PRO A 30 3.08 9.33 -6.40
CA PRO A 30 4.18 10.12 -6.97
C PRO A 30 5.25 9.27 -7.64
N GLN A 31 5.61 8.14 -7.04
CA GLN A 31 6.62 7.23 -7.59
C GLN A 31 6.14 6.57 -8.89
N ALA A 32 4.89 6.10 -8.93
CA ALA A 32 4.29 5.55 -10.14
C ALA A 32 4.23 6.61 -11.24
N TRP A 33 3.74 7.80 -10.92
CA TRP A 33 3.64 8.90 -11.89
C TRP A 33 5.00 9.28 -12.47
N LEU A 34 6.03 9.44 -11.64
CA LEU A 34 7.38 9.74 -12.10
C LEU A 34 7.90 8.64 -13.02
N THR A 35 7.73 7.37 -12.62
CA THR A 35 8.13 6.19 -13.40
C THR A 35 7.47 6.17 -14.78
N PHE A 36 6.14 6.40 -14.85
CA PHE A 36 5.42 6.43 -16.11
C PHE A 36 5.78 7.63 -16.99
N ARG A 37 6.05 8.79 -16.38
CA ARG A 37 6.39 10.02 -17.10
C ARG A 37 7.80 10.00 -17.68
N THR A 38 8.80 9.62 -16.89
CA THR A 38 10.21 9.66 -17.31
C THR A 38 10.64 8.38 -18.01
N ARG A 39 9.96 7.25 -17.75
CA ARG A 39 10.41 5.89 -18.12
C ARG A 39 11.81 5.55 -17.60
N ASP A 40 12.34 6.31 -16.63
CA ASP A 40 13.64 6.03 -16.02
C ASP A 40 13.46 5.15 -14.78
N VAL A 41 13.81 3.88 -14.94
CA VAL A 41 13.69 2.83 -13.91
C VAL A 41 15.04 2.33 -13.43
N ARG A 42 16.15 2.98 -13.82
CA ARG A 42 17.52 2.52 -13.48
C ARG A 42 17.78 2.53 -11.98
N GLY A 43 17.24 3.51 -11.27
CA GLY A 43 17.35 3.61 -9.80
C GLY A 43 16.44 2.66 -9.01
N ILE A 44 15.52 1.95 -9.68
CA ILE A 44 14.57 1.04 -9.01
C ILE A 44 15.19 -0.37 -8.97
N SER A 45 15.40 -0.90 -7.76
CA SER A 45 15.86 -2.28 -7.57
C SER A 45 14.75 -3.28 -7.91
N LEU A 46 15.01 -4.15 -8.88
CA LEU A 46 14.08 -5.20 -9.29
C LEU A 46 13.79 -6.17 -8.14
N GLY A 47 14.82 -6.61 -7.42
CA GLY A 47 14.66 -7.56 -6.31
C GLY A 47 13.80 -7.00 -5.17
N MET A 48 14.07 -5.76 -4.77
CA MET A 48 13.28 -5.10 -3.72
C MET A 48 11.81 -4.96 -4.14
N TYR A 49 11.55 -4.45 -5.36
CA TYR A 49 10.17 -4.25 -5.82
C TYR A 49 9.42 -5.57 -6.04
N SER A 50 10.08 -6.63 -6.49
CA SER A 50 9.47 -7.96 -6.63
C SER A 50 9.04 -8.53 -5.27
N VAL A 51 9.93 -8.51 -4.28
CA VAL A 51 9.62 -9.01 -2.92
C VAL A 51 8.54 -8.15 -2.27
N PHE A 52 8.61 -6.82 -2.42
CA PHE A 52 7.57 -5.90 -1.94
C PHE A 52 6.21 -6.22 -2.56
N THR A 53 6.13 -6.34 -3.89
CA THR A 53 4.89 -6.63 -4.61
C THR A 53 4.29 -7.97 -4.17
N ALA A 54 5.11 -9.01 -4.02
CA ALA A 54 4.68 -10.30 -3.50
C ALA A 54 4.17 -10.21 -2.05
N GLY A 55 4.87 -9.46 -1.20
CA GLY A 55 4.45 -9.21 0.19
C GLY A 55 3.10 -8.52 0.29
N VAL A 56 2.86 -7.48 -0.52
CA VAL A 56 1.56 -6.78 -0.58
C VAL A 56 0.45 -7.71 -1.06
N ALA A 57 0.71 -8.58 -2.04
CA ALA A 57 -0.25 -9.59 -2.49
C ALA A 57 -0.62 -10.58 -1.36
N LEU A 58 0.37 -11.03 -0.59
CA LEU A 58 0.13 -11.88 0.58
C LEU A 58 -0.66 -11.15 1.67
N TRP A 59 -0.36 -9.87 1.91
CA TRP A 59 -1.13 -9.03 2.85
C TRP A 59 -2.58 -8.83 2.41
N LEU A 60 -2.84 -8.70 1.10
CA LEU A 60 -4.20 -8.64 0.56
C LEU A 60 -4.97 -9.92 0.83
N VAL A 61 -4.35 -11.09 0.55
CA VAL A 61 -4.94 -12.40 0.84
C VAL A 61 -5.19 -12.55 2.34
N TYR A 62 -4.23 -12.17 3.18
CA TYR A 62 -4.36 -12.21 4.63
C TYR A 62 -5.51 -11.32 5.14
N GLY A 63 -5.61 -10.09 4.64
CA GLY A 63 -6.71 -9.18 4.97
C GLY A 63 -8.08 -9.75 4.57
N TRP A 64 -8.15 -10.42 3.42
CA TRP A 64 -9.35 -11.11 2.97
C TRP A 64 -9.76 -12.24 3.92
N LEU A 65 -8.79 -13.08 4.33
CA LEU A 65 -9.03 -14.17 5.28
C LEU A 65 -9.52 -13.66 6.65
N LEU A 66 -9.10 -12.46 7.06
CA LEU A 66 -9.54 -11.80 8.29
C LEU A 66 -10.86 -11.02 8.15
N GLY A 67 -11.38 -10.82 6.93
CA GLY A 67 -12.51 -9.91 6.69
C GLY A 67 -12.19 -8.43 6.99
N ALA A 68 -10.90 -8.06 7.00
CA ALA A 68 -10.44 -6.73 7.40
C ALA A 68 -10.45 -5.75 6.22
N TRP A 69 -11.62 -5.15 5.93
CA TRP A 69 -11.82 -4.23 4.79
C TRP A 69 -10.75 -3.13 4.64
N PRO A 70 -10.29 -2.44 5.70
CA PRO A 70 -9.24 -1.43 5.55
C PRO A 70 -7.91 -2.00 5.02
N VAL A 71 -7.55 -3.22 5.44
CA VAL A 71 -6.33 -3.92 4.99
C VAL A 71 -6.49 -4.36 3.54
N ILE A 72 -7.68 -4.88 3.19
CA ILE A 72 -7.99 -5.31 1.82
C ILE A 72 -7.89 -4.14 0.85
N ILE A 73 -8.58 -3.03 1.13
CA ILE A 73 -8.65 -1.87 0.23
C ILE A 73 -7.26 -1.25 0.04
N SER A 74 -6.52 -1.03 1.13
CA SER A 74 -5.18 -0.41 1.08
C SER A 74 -4.17 -1.26 0.30
N ASN A 75 -4.13 -2.59 0.54
CA ASN A 75 -3.23 -3.47 -0.19
C ASN A 75 -3.65 -3.67 -1.65
N ALA A 76 -4.95 -3.67 -1.97
CA ALA A 76 -5.41 -3.77 -3.35
C ALA A 76 -4.93 -2.58 -4.21
N VAL A 77 -5.07 -1.35 -3.70
CA VAL A 77 -4.60 -0.15 -4.41
C VAL A 77 -3.07 -0.14 -4.50
N THR A 78 -2.38 -0.47 -3.41
CA THR A 78 -0.92 -0.54 -3.39
C THR A 78 -0.38 -1.58 -4.37
N LEU A 79 -1.02 -2.76 -4.45
CA LEU A 79 -0.63 -3.83 -5.36
C LEU A 79 -0.77 -3.41 -6.82
N ALA A 80 -1.87 -2.72 -7.18
CA ALA A 80 -2.08 -2.23 -8.54
C ALA A 80 -0.96 -1.24 -8.97
N LEU A 81 -0.60 -0.30 -8.09
CA LEU A 81 0.49 0.65 -8.33
C LEU A 81 1.85 -0.04 -8.41
N ALA A 82 2.14 -0.95 -7.46
CA ALA A 82 3.40 -1.69 -7.38
C ALA A 82 3.62 -2.57 -8.62
N CYS A 83 2.59 -3.30 -9.06
CA CYS A 83 2.62 -4.07 -10.29
C CYS A 83 2.91 -3.19 -11.51
N GLY A 84 2.28 -2.02 -11.62
CA GLY A 84 2.54 -1.06 -12.70
C GLY A 84 4.02 -0.65 -12.78
N ILE A 85 4.62 -0.31 -11.63
CA ILE A 85 6.04 0.06 -11.54
C ILE A 85 6.94 -1.15 -11.84
N LEU A 86 6.62 -2.32 -11.31
CA LEU A 86 7.40 -3.55 -11.54
C LEU A 86 7.41 -3.93 -13.03
N VAL A 87 6.26 -3.85 -13.71
CA VAL A 87 6.17 -4.08 -15.17
C VAL A 87 7.03 -3.08 -15.93
N MET A 88 7.01 -1.79 -15.56
CA MET A 88 7.90 -0.79 -16.17
C MET A 88 9.38 -1.13 -15.94
N LYS A 89 9.74 -1.58 -14.74
CA LYS A 89 11.12 -2.00 -14.43
C LYS A 89 11.55 -3.21 -15.27
N ILE A 90 10.68 -4.19 -15.47
CA ILE A 90 10.98 -5.37 -16.28
C ILE A 90 11.10 -5.01 -17.77
N ARG A 91 10.30 -4.04 -18.25
CA ARG A 91 10.26 -3.66 -19.67
C ARG A 91 11.38 -2.70 -20.10
N PHE A 92 11.77 -1.77 -19.23
CA PHE A 92 12.70 -0.68 -19.55
C PHE A 92 14.00 -0.73 -18.75
N GLY A 93 14.13 -1.69 -17.82
CA GLY A 93 15.24 -1.77 -16.88
C GLY A 93 16.36 -2.70 -17.26
#